data_AF-A0A8T3B3G9-F1
#
_entry.id   AF-A0A8T3B3G9-F1
#
_cell.length_a   1.000
_cell.length_b   1.000
_cell.length_c   1.000
_cell.angle_alpha   90.00
_cell.angle_beta   90.00
_cell.angle_gamma   90.00
#
_symmetry.space_group_name_H-M   'P 1'
#
loop_
_entity.id
_entity.type
_entity.pdbx_description
1 polymer ?
#
loop_
_entity_poly.entity_id
_entity_poly.type
_entity_poly.pdbx_seq_one_letter_code
_entity_poly.pdbx_strand_id
1 'polypeptide(L)'
;MTEAKDSLDYWRQLFKSATSDIFELINKAILVAAEDFPNEFKDRRDMIVEKLYTCHLFLNNGDAESLKEVKKNSNTDNLEENDQIVGEVMRIKEVILSNNQLHESESDSILYESLRALQQMQLSVDVLETTKIGRTVSAMRKHSSRKIRKLVRCLIQSWRVLVDEWVNSEATITNKTTTNFELGSSSKQTSEQKPTSHSSAGVKRKQSD
;
A
#
# COMPACT_ATOMS: atom_id res chain seq x y z
N MET A 1 0.80 29.38 43.09
CA MET A 1 1.22 30.01 41.81
C MET A 1 1.95 28.96 40.98
N THR A 2 1.24 28.02 40.39
CA THR A 2 1.81 26.84 39.70
C THR A 2 0.95 26.42 38.50
N GLU A 3 0.40 27.38 37.75
CA GLU A 3 -0.41 27.10 36.54
C GLU A 3 0.17 27.70 35.26
N ALA A 4 1.23 28.51 35.34
CA ALA A 4 1.76 29.20 34.16
C ALA A 4 2.66 28.31 33.27
N LYS A 5 3.19 27.19 33.76
CA LYS A 5 4.17 26.35 33.02
C LYS A 5 3.53 25.25 32.16
N ASP A 6 2.26 24.92 32.41
CA ASP A 6 1.52 23.91 31.63
C ASP A 6 0.73 24.53 30.48
N SER A 7 0.65 25.87 30.42
CA SER A 7 0.02 26.57 29.30
C SER A 7 0.94 26.56 28.07
N LEU A 8 0.38 26.18 26.93
CA LEU A 8 1.07 26.27 25.64
C LEU A 8 1.52 27.70 25.32
N ASP A 9 0.82 28.72 25.84
CA ASP A 9 1.16 30.12 25.59
C ASP A 9 2.48 30.54 26.24
N TYR A 10 2.80 29.97 27.40
CA TYR A 10 4.11 30.17 28.05
C TYR A 10 5.24 29.66 27.16
N TRP A 11 5.09 28.46 26.60
CA TRP A 11 6.08 27.87 25.69
C TRP A 11 6.15 28.62 24.36
N ARG A 12 5.00 29.06 23.81
CA ARG A 12 4.99 29.92 22.61
C ARG A 12 5.77 31.20 22.84
N GLN A 13 5.60 31.84 24.00
CA GLN A 13 6.33 33.06 24.32
C GLN A 13 7.83 32.79 24.55
N LEU A 14 8.17 31.69 25.21
CA LEU A 14 9.56 31.26 25.40
C LEU A 14 10.26 31.05 24.06
N PHE A 15 9.63 30.31 23.14
CA PHE A 15 10.21 30.04 21.82
C PHE A 15 10.21 31.26 20.91
N LYS A 16 9.20 32.13 21.01
CA LYS A 16 9.17 33.42 20.29
C LYS A 16 10.28 34.37 20.75
N SER A 17 10.74 34.24 21.99
CA SER A 17 11.86 35.03 22.51
C SER A 17 13.23 34.53 22.02
N ALA A 18 13.31 33.30 21.50
CA ALA A 18 14.50 32.82 20.82
C ALA A 18 14.61 33.52 19.46
N THR A 19 15.82 33.93 19.08
CA THR A 19 16.08 34.62 17.80
C THR A 19 16.05 33.70 16.58
N SER A 20 15.92 32.39 16.80
CA SER A 20 15.98 31.34 15.77
C SER A 20 14.60 30.72 15.56
N ASP A 21 14.37 30.22 14.36
CA ASP A 21 13.14 29.52 14.00
C ASP A 21 12.90 28.30 14.91
N ILE A 22 11.62 27.98 15.19
CA ILE A 22 11.26 26.89 16.11
C ILE A 22 11.81 25.53 15.64
N PHE A 23 11.85 25.28 14.32
CA PHE A 23 12.37 24.02 13.78
C PHE A 23 13.89 23.97 13.89
N GLU A 24 14.56 25.10 13.65
CA GLU A 24 15.99 25.22 13.89
C GLU A 24 16.32 24.96 15.36
N LEU A 25 15.53 25.52 16.28
CA LEU A 25 15.71 25.31 17.72
C LEU A 25 15.49 23.85 18.12
N ILE A 26 14.47 23.18 17.57
CA ILE A 26 14.25 21.74 17.77
C ILE A 26 15.46 20.94 17.29
N ASN A 27 15.97 21.22 16.09
CA ASN A 27 17.13 20.54 15.55
C ASN A 27 18.39 20.76 16.41
N LYS A 28 18.62 21.99 16.88
CA LYS A 28 19.72 22.30 17.80
C LYS A 28 19.55 21.61 19.15
N ALA A 29 18.34 21.58 19.70
CA ALA A 29 18.05 20.90 20.95
C ALA A 29 18.27 19.38 20.85
N ILE A 30 17.88 18.77 19.73
CA ILE A 30 18.16 17.35 19.45
C ILE A 30 19.67 17.09 19.39
N LEU A 31 20.42 17.95 18.69
CA LEU A 31 21.88 17.81 18.59
C LEU A 31 22.55 17.95 19.97
N VAL A 32 22.17 18.96 20.76
CA VAL A 32 22.68 19.16 22.11
C VAL A 32 22.32 17.97 23.01
N ALA A 33 21.09 17.46 22.95
CA ALA A 33 20.68 16.30 23.75
C ALA A 33 21.43 15.02 23.35
N ALA A 34 21.71 14.83 22.06
CA ALA A 34 22.47 13.69 21.56
C ALA A 34 23.95 13.75 21.97
N GLU A 35 24.53 14.94 22.06
CA GLU A 35 25.92 15.16 22.48
C GLU A 35 26.07 15.03 24.00
N ASP A 36 25.20 15.70 24.76
CA ASP A 36 25.33 15.78 26.23
C ASP A 36 24.76 14.56 26.94
N PHE A 37 23.74 13.90 26.37
CA PHE A 37 23.00 12.78 26.98
C PHE A 37 22.77 11.60 26.03
N PRO A 38 23.80 11.00 25.41
CA PRO A 38 23.65 10.07 24.28
C PRO A 38 22.84 8.79 24.58
N ASN A 39 23.01 8.20 25.77
CA ASN A 39 22.29 6.97 26.13
C ASN A 39 20.83 7.27 26.48
N GLU A 40 20.60 8.31 27.27
CA GLU A 40 19.26 8.73 27.64
C GLU A 40 18.48 9.26 26.43
N PHE A 41 19.15 9.97 25.52
CA PHE A 41 18.57 10.40 24.25
C PHE A 41 18.19 9.19 23.38
N LYS A 42 19.03 8.14 23.32
CA LYS A 42 18.69 6.89 22.63
C LYS A 42 17.44 6.24 23.22
N ASP A 43 17.35 6.12 24.54
CA ASP A 43 16.20 5.50 25.21
C ASP A 43 14.92 6.34 25.06
N ARG A 44 15.05 7.67 25.03
CA ARG A 44 13.92 8.60 24.91
C ARG A 44 13.52 8.90 23.46
N ARG A 45 14.34 8.54 22.48
CA ARG A 45 14.11 8.80 21.06
C ARG A 45 12.76 8.25 20.62
N ASP A 46 12.42 7.03 21.04
CA ASP A 46 11.21 6.36 20.61
C ASP A 46 9.96 7.12 21.08
N MET A 47 9.97 7.68 22.30
CA MET A 47 8.90 8.54 22.81
C MET A 47 8.84 9.91 22.11
N ILE A 48 9.98 10.45 21.66
CA ILE A 48 10.00 11.68 20.85
C ILE A 48 9.37 11.41 19.48
N VAL A 49 9.72 10.28 18.84
CA VAL A 49 9.16 9.85 17.56
C VAL A 49 7.65 9.59 17.68
N GLU A 50 7.23 8.88 18.73
CA GLU A 50 5.82 8.63 19.03
C GLU A 50 5.04 9.94 19.19
N LYS A 51 5.58 10.92 19.91
CA LYS A 51 4.95 12.24 20.04
C LYS A 51 4.87 12.98 18.71
N LEU A 52 5.91 12.94 17.87
CA LEU A 52 5.89 13.55 16.54
C LEU A 52 4.79 12.94 15.66
N TYR A 53 4.64 11.61 15.70
CA TYR A 53 3.61 10.89 14.95
C TYR A 53 2.20 11.16 15.49
N THR A 54 2.05 11.17 16.81
CA THR A 54 0.77 11.43 17.48
C THR A 54 0.27 12.86 17.20
N CYS A 55 1.15 13.85 17.24
CA CYS A 55 0.82 15.22 16.82
C CYS A 55 0.36 15.29 15.36
N HIS A 56 0.94 14.47 14.47
CA HIS A 56 0.52 14.38 13.07
C HIS A 56 -0.92 13.83 12.93
N LEU A 57 -1.31 12.86 13.76
CA LEU A 57 -2.67 12.29 13.74
C LEU A 57 -3.72 13.27 14.28
N PHE A 58 -3.46 13.93 15.41
CA PHE A 58 -4.43 14.86 16.04
C PHE A 58 -4.65 16.16 15.26
N LEU A 59 -3.70 16.59 14.44
CA LEU A 59 -3.84 17.79 13.61
C LEU A 59 -4.57 17.52 12.28
N ASN A 60 -4.62 16.26 11.85
CA ASN A 60 -5.26 15.87 10.60
C ASN A 60 -6.70 15.39 10.78
N ASN A 61 -7.04 14.88 11.97
CA ASN A 61 -8.40 14.52 12.35
C ASN A 61 -8.74 15.27 13.63
N GLY A 62 -9.35 16.45 13.49
CA GLY A 62 -9.99 17.10 14.62
C GLY A 62 -11.16 16.23 15.04
N ASP A 63 -10.96 15.40 16.08
CA ASP A 63 -11.94 14.94 17.05
C ASP A 63 -11.19 14.14 18.13
N ALA A 64 -10.91 14.80 19.25
CA ALA A 64 -10.17 14.27 20.37
C ALA A 64 -11.09 13.47 21.31
N GLU A 65 -11.52 12.28 20.92
CA GLU A 65 -12.09 11.33 21.90
C GLU A 65 -12.04 9.89 21.40
N SER A 66 -10.93 9.18 21.65
CA SER A 66 -10.88 7.72 21.85
C SER A 66 -9.45 7.25 22.12
N LEU A 67 -8.92 7.57 23.30
CA LEU A 67 -7.76 6.90 23.89
C LEU A 67 -8.16 6.33 25.26
N LYS A 68 -9.04 5.33 25.23
CA LYS A 68 -9.13 4.31 26.28
C LYS A 68 -9.48 2.99 25.61
N GLU A 69 -8.57 2.03 25.80
CA GLU A 69 -8.71 0.57 25.75
C GLU A 69 -7.38 0.00 25.20
N VAL A 70 -6.32 0.22 25.97
CA VAL A 70 -5.16 -0.66 25.92
C VAL A 70 -5.55 -1.94 26.66
N LYS A 71 -5.45 -3.06 25.93
CA LYS A 71 -5.17 -4.43 26.43
C LYS A 71 -6.37 -5.36 26.59
N LYS A 72 -6.76 -6.00 25.49
CA LYS A 72 -6.74 -7.47 25.39
C LYS A 72 -7.02 -7.98 23.97
N ASN A 73 -6.21 -8.97 23.57
CA ASN A 73 -6.48 -10.01 22.56
C ASN A 73 -6.14 -9.74 21.07
N SER A 74 -5.02 -10.37 20.68
CA SER A 74 -4.88 -11.25 19.51
C SER A 74 -4.81 -10.61 18.11
N ASN A 75 -3.61 -10.71 17.51
CA ASN A 75 -3.29 -10.70 16.08
C ASN A 75 -3.36 -9.34 15.36
N THR A 76 -2.33 -8.50 15.52
CA THR A 76 -2.12 -7.32 14.66
C THR A 76 -0.66 -7.13 14.24
N ASP A 77 0.05 -8.20 13.87
CA ASP A 77 1.37 -8.09 13.20
C ASP A 77 1.26 -7.58 11.75
N ASN A 78 0.06 -7.54 11.16
CA ASN A 78 -0.13 -7.34 9.72
C ASN A 78 -0.41 -5.87 9.31
N LEU A 79 -0.92 -5.03 10.21
CA LEU A 79 -1.18 -3.61 9.86
C LEU A 79 0.09 -2.76 9.89
N GLU A 80 0.99 -3.00 10.85
CA GLU A 80 2.21 -2.21 11.05
C GLU A 80 3.26 -2.48 9.95
N GLU A 81 3.39 -3.74 9.51
CA GLU A 81 4.20 -4.12 8.36
C GLU A 81 3.68 -3.48 7.05
N ASN A 82 2.36 -3.41 6.89
CA ASN A 82 1.74 -2.82 5.70
C ASN A 82 2.02 -1.31 5.62
N ASP A 83 1.99 -0.58 6.74
CA ASP A 83 2.32 0.85 6.79
C ASP A 83 3.80 1.10 6.42
N GLN A 84 4.71 0.26 6.90
CA GLN A 84 6.12 0.34 6.52
C GLN A 84 6.33 0.09 5.03
N ILE A 85 5.65 -0.92 4.47
CA ILE A 85 5.68 -1.24 3.04
C ILE A 85 5.09 -0.08 2.22
N VAL A 86 3.96 0.49 2.64
CA VAL A 86 3.34 1.66 1.99
C VAL A 86 4.32 2.84 1.94
N GLY A 87 5.00 3.13 3.05
CA GLY A 87 6.00 4.20 3.13
C GLY A 87 7.16 3.99 2.15
N GLU A 88 7.71 2.79 2.07
CA GLU A 88 8.79 2.47 1.13
C GLU A 88 8.32 2.53 -0.33
N VAL A 89 7.14 1.99 -0.64
CA VAL A 89 6.57 2.07 -1.99
C VAL A 89 6.36 3.52 -2.42
N MET A 90 5.96 4.42 -1.51
CA MET A 90 5.83 5.85 -1.79
C MET A 90 7.19 6.53 -2.04
N ARG A 91 8.25 6.15 -1.33
CA ARG A 91 9.62 6.63 -1.62
C ARG A 91 10.08 6.18 -3.01
N ILE A 92 9.90 4.91 -3.35
CA ILE A 92 10.20 4.37 -4.70
C ILE A 92 9.40 5.11 -5.77
N LYS A 93 8.10 5.37 -5.52
CA LYS A 93 7.23 6.12 -6.43
C LYS A 93 7.80 7.50 -6.76
N GLU A 94 8.28 8.22 -5.75
CA GLU A 94 8.84 9.56 -5.91
C GLU A 94 10.13 9.55 -6.75
N VAL A 95 11.01 8.58 -6.49
CA VAL A 95 12.23 8.38 -7.28
C VAL A 95 11.89 8.11 -8.75
N ILE A 96 10.89 7.27 -9.00
CA ILE A 96 10.43 6.98 -10.37
C ILE A 96 9.89 8.24 -11.05
N LEU A 97 9.03 9.01 -10.38
CA LEU A 97 8.45 10.23 -10.94
C LEU A 97 9.53 11.27 -11.29
N SER A 98 10.52 11.42 -10.42
CA SER A 98 11.64 12.36 -10.59
C SER A 98 12.54 12.00 -11.78
N ASN A 99 12.78 10.71 -12.01
CA ASN A 99 13.77 10.26 -12.99
C ASN A 99 13.18 9.83 -14.34
N ASN A 100 11.89 9.51 -14.42
CA ASN A 100 11.25 8.99 -15.64
C ASN A 100 11.21 9.99 -16.82
N GLN A 101 11.41 11.29 -16.57
CA GLN A 101 11.49 12.31 -17.63
C GLN A 101 12.93 12.60 -18.08
N LEU A 102 13.92 12.14 -17.32
CA LEU A 102 15.33 12.37 -17.62
C LEU A 102 15.82 11.24 -18.51
N HIS A 103 16.23 11.57 -19.74
CA HIS A 103 16.75 10.62 -20.72
C HIS A 103 18.28 10.48 -20.62
N GLU A 104 18.77 10.18 -19.42
CA GLU A 104 20.20 10.00 -19.14
C GLU A 104 20.50 8.55 -18.75
N SER A 105 21.71 8.06 -19.02
CA SER A 105 22.08 6.68 -18.66
C SER A 105 22.07 6.45 -17.14
N GLU A 106 22.34 7.48 -16.35
CA GLU A 106 22.32 7.41 -14.89
C GLU A 106 20.88 7.30 -14.34
N SER A 107 19.94 8.08 -14.89
CA SER A 107 18.51 7.98 -14.52
C SER A 107 17.92 6.61 -14.88
N ASP A 108 18.28 6.04 -16.03
CA ASP A 108 17.90 4.68 -16.42
C ASP A 108 18.35 3.62 -15.40
N SER A 109 19.54 3.78 -14.82
CA SER A 109 20.04 2.87 -13.79
C SER A 109 19.23 3.01 -12.49
N ILE A 110 19.02 4.24 -12.03
CA ILE A 110 18.25 4.54 -10.82
C ILE A 110 16.80 4.02 -10.95
N LEU A 111 16.17 4.25 -12.10
CA LEU A 111 14.82 3.73 -12.40
C LEU A 111 14.79 2.22 -12.40
N TYR A 112 15.78 1.56 -13.00
CA TYR A 112 15.85 0.11 -13.05
C TYR A 112 15.99 -0.49 -11.65
N GLU A 113 16.89 0.02 -10.82
CA GLU A 113 17.09 -0.44 -9.45
C GLU A 113 15.82 -0.20 -8.59
N SER A 114 15.18 0.97 -8.74
CA SER A 114 13.93 1.30 -8.04
C SER A 114 12.79 0.32 -8.41
N LEU A 115 12.64 0.00 -9.69
CA LEU A 115 11.68 -1.00 -10.16
C LEU A 115 12.04 -2.41 -9.71
N ARG A 116 13.33 -2.72 -9.58
CA ARG A 116 13.79 -4.03 -9.10
C ARG A 116 13.50 -4.21 -7.62
N ALA A 117 13.74 -3.18 -6.82
CA ALA A 117 13.34 -3.16 -5.41
C ALA A 117 11.83 -3.39 -5.28
N LEU A 118 11.02 -2.68 -6.06
CA LEU A 118 9.57 -2.85 -6.06
C LEU A 118 9.11 -4.27 -6.41
N GLN A 119 9.84 -4.97 -7.28
CA GLN A 119 9.56 -6.36 -7.65
C GLN A 119 9.87 -7.34 -6.51
N GLN A 120 10.88 -7.04 -5.69
CA GLN A 120 11.30 -7.91 -4.59
C GLN A 120 10.43 -7.74 -3.34
N MET A 121 9.66 -6.65 -3.26
CA MET A 121 8.71 -6.42 -2.18
C MET A 121 7.48 -7.32 -2.35
N GLN A 122 7.01 -7.89 -1.23
CA GLN A 122 5.73 -8.58 -1.18
C GLN A 122 4.62 -7.52 -1.03
N LEU A 123 3.97 -7.17 -2.14
CA LEU A 123 2.91 -6.18 -2.14
C LEU A 123 1.54 -6.85 -2.00
N SER A 124 0.67 -6.29 -1.16
CA SER A 124 -0.75 -6.68 -1.08
C SER A 124 -1.62 -5.84 -2.03
N VAL A 125 -2.87 -6.26 -2.25
CA VAL A 125 -3.87 -5.47 -3.00
C VAL A 125 -4.04 -4.09 -2.36
N ASP A 126 -4.08 -4.04 -1.03
CA ASP A 126 -4.27 -2.80 -0.26
C ASP A 126 -3.11 -1.81 -0.45
N VAL A 127 -1.86 -2.28 -0.50
CA VAL A 127 -0.70 -1.40 -0.78
C VAL A 127 -0.78 -0.84 -2.20
N LEU A 128 -1.11 -1.67 -3.18
CA LEU A 128 -1.24 -1.23 -4.58
C LEU A 128 -2.36 -0.19 -4.72
N GLU A 129 -3.45 -0.38 -3.99
CA GLU A 129 -4.56 0.55 -3.97
C GLU A 129 -4.20 1.85 -3.24
N THR A 130 -3.59 1.78 -2.06
CA THR A 130 -3.27 2.94 -1.23
C THR A 130 -2.24 3.84 -1.91
N THR A 131 -1.16 3.25 -2.40
CA THR A 131 -0.02 4.00 -2.99
C THR A 131 -0.31 4.46 -4.42
N LYS A 132 -1.29 3.84 -5.10
CA LYS A 132 -1.59 4.03 -6.53
C LYS A 132 -0.34 3.85 -7.42
N ILE A 133 0.67 3.10 -6.97
CA ILE A 133 1.94 2.86 -7.69
C ILE A 133 1.72 2.24 -9.08
N GLY A 134 0.65 1.46 -9.23
CA GLY A 134 0.24 0.87 -10.50
C GLY A 134 0.08 1.90 -11.63
N ARG A 135 -0.40 3.11 -11.34
CA ARG A 135 -0.54 4.18 -12.34
C ARG A 135 0.82 4.70 -12.79
N THR A 136 1.71 4.98 -11.84
CA THR A 136 3.07 5.46 -12.09
C THR A 136 3.85 4.46 -12.93
N VAL A 137 3.88 3.18 -12.53
CA VAL A 137 4.60 2.13 -13.25
C VAL A 137 3.98 1.84 -14.62
N SER A 138 2.65 1.93 -14.74
CA SER A 138 1.95 1.78 -16.02
C SER A 138 2.34 2.85 -17.06
N ALA A 139 2.65 4.08 -16.62
CA ALA A 139 3.13 5.14 -17.49
C ALA A 139 4.50 4.82 -18.11
N MET A 140 5.32 4.01 -17.43
CA MET A 140 6.67 3.63 -17.90
C MET A 140 6.67 2.52 -18.97
N ARG A 141 5.51 2.03 -19.41
CA ARG A 141 5.43 0.96 -20.44
C ARG A 141 6.08 1.34 -21.77
N LYS A 142 6.18 2.64 -22.07
CA LYS A 142 6.79 3.18 -23.30
C LYS A 142 8.20 3.73 -23.10
N HIS A 143 8.82 3.51 -21.94
CA HIS A 143 10.16 4.01 -21.61
C HIS A 143 11.21 3.63 -22.67
N SER A 144 12.23 4.45 -22.93
CA SER A 144 13.24 4.24 -24.00
C SER A 144 14.09 2.97 -23.78
N SER A 145 14.45 2.67 -22.53
CA SER A 145 15.20 1.46 -22.17
C SER A 145 14.38 0.17 -22.27
N ARG A 146 14.88 -0.77 -23.07
CA ARG A 146 14.27 -2.11 -23.25
C ARG A 146 14.25 -2.93 -21.97
N LYS A 147 15.27 -2.78 -21.10
CA LYS A 147 15.35 -3.50 -19.81
C LYS A 147 14.25 -3.02 -18.87
N ILE A 148 14.09 -1.71 -18.72
CA ILE A 148 13.00 -1.09 -17.95
C ILE A 148 11.63 -1.53 -18.48
N ARG A 149 11.38 -1.45 -19.79
CA ARG A 149 10.10 -1.89 -20.38
C ARG A 149 9.77 -3.36 -20.11
N LYS A 150 10.77 -4.25 -20.08
CA LYS A 150 10.57 -5.66 -19.74
C LYS A 150 10.18 -5.80 -18.27
N LEU A 151 10.92 -5.16 -17.37
CA LEU A 151 10.69 -5.21 -15.92
C LEU A 151 9.30 -4.65 -15.55
N VAL A 152 8.92 -3.50 -16.12
CA VAL A 152 7.59 -2.89 -15.93
C VAL A 152 6.46 -3.85 -16.34
N ARG A 153 6.61 -4.56 -17.48
CA ARG A 153 5.60 -5.52 -17.92
C ARG A 153 5.49 -6.71 -16.98
N CYS A 154 6.61 -7.20 -16.44
CA CYS A 154 6.61 -8.28 -15.45
C CYS A 154 5.91 -7.86 -14.15
N LEU A 155 6.20 -6.66 -13.63
CA LEU A 155 5.53 -6.10 -12.45
C LEU A 155 4.01 -6.01 -12.64
N ILE A 156 3.57 -5.40 -13.75
CA ILE A 156 2.14 -5.26 -14.06
C ILE A 156 1.45 -6.62 -14.19
N GLN A 157 2.12 -7.62 -14.78
CA GLN A 157 1.56 -8.97 -14.88
C GLN A 157 1.42 -9.63 -13.52
N SER A 158 2.43 -9.49 -12.65
CA SER A 158 2.40 -10.04 -11.28
C SER A 158 1.28 -9.43 -10.45
N TRP A 159 1.10 -8.10 -10.51
CA TRP A 159 0.04 -7.42 -9.78
C TRP A 159 -1.35 -7.76 -10.31
N ARG A 160 -1.49 -7.99 -11.63
CA ARG A 160 -2.76 -8.45 -12.19
C ARG A 160 -3.15 -9.82 -11.62
N VAL A 161 -2.22 -10.78 -11.60
CA VAL A 161 -2.47 -12.11 -11.03
C VAL A 161 -2.87 -12.00 -9.55
N LEU A 162 -2.15 -11.19 -8.78
CA LEU A 162 -2.44 -10.96 -7.36
C LEU A 162 -3.84 -10.36 -7.14
N VAL A 163 -4.25 -9.38 -7.95
CA VAL A 163 -5.59 -8.79 -7.88
C VAL A 163 -6.66 -9.78 -8.33
N ASP A 164 -6.42 -10.53 -9.42
CA ASP A 164 -7.37 -11.52 -9.95
C ASP A 164 -7.61 -12.65 -8.93
N GLU A 165 -6.55 -13.15 -8.28
CA GLU A 165 -6.64 -14.16 -7.23
C GLU A 165 -7.43 -13.67 -6.02
N TRP A 166 -7.25 -12.42 -5.62
CA TRP A 166 -8.01 -11.80 -4.54
C TRP A 166 -9.50 -11.66 -4.88
N VAL A 167 -9.84 -11.11 -6.07
CA VAL A 167 -11.23 -10.99 -6.54
C VAL A 167 -11.92 -12.35 -6.59
N ASN A 168 -11.24 -13.38 -7.10
CA ASN A 168 -11.78 -14.73 -7.17
C ASN A 168 -11.98 -15.34 -5.78
N SER A 169 -11.04 -15.12 -4.86
CA SER A 169 -11.14 -15.60 -3.47
C SER A 169 -12.35 -14.97 -2.77
N GLU A 170 -12.56 -13.67 -2.96
CA GLU A 170 -13.69 -12.96 -2.37
C GLU A 170 -15.03 -13.41 -2.95
N ALA A 171 -15.11 -13.59 -4.28
CA ALA A 171 -16.30 -14.12 -4.95
C ALA A 171 -16.68 -15.54 -4.46
N THR A 172 -15.70 -16.38 -4.10
CA THR A 172 -16.02 -17.68 -3.53
C THR A 172 -16.69 -17.56 -2.16
N ILE A 173 -16.31 -16.59 -1.31
CA ILE A 173 -16.86 -16.40 0.06
C ILE A 173 -18.34 -16.04 0.00
N THR A 174 -18.73 -15.24 -0.99
CA THR A 174 -20.14 -14.86 -1.19
C THR A 174 -21.00 -16.07 -1.60
N ASN A 175 -20.46 -16.99 -2.41
CA ASN A 175 -21.22 -18.14 -2.93
C ASN A 175 -21.41 -19.28 -1.90
N LYS A 176 -20.56 -19.40 -0.87
CA LYS A 176 -20.67 -20.45 0.19
C LYS A 176 -21.76 -20.14 1.22
N THR A 177 -22.10 -18.87 1.39
CA THR A 177 -23.06 -18.41 2.42
C THR A 177 -24.51 -18.61 1.98
N THR A 178 -24.78 -18.68 0.68
CA THR A 178 -26.13 -18.90 0.14
C THR A 178 -26.52 -20.38 0.07
N THR A 179 -25.57 -21.33 0.12
CA THR A 179 -25.87 -22.77 0.06
C THR A 179 -26.20 -23.43 1.40
N ASN A 180 -26.18 -22.70 2.53
CA ASN A 180 -26.44 -23.28 3.87
C ASN A 180 -27.82 -22.92 4.45
N PHE A 181 -28.76 -22.39 3.65
CA PHE A 181 -30.15 -22.15 4.07
C PHE A 181 -31.15 -22.62 3.00
N GLU A 182 -31.05 -23.88 2.57
CA GLU A 182 -32.18 -24.53 1.92
C GLU A 182 -32.27 -26.00 2.32
N LEU A 183 -33.13 -26.23 3.32
CA LEU A 183 -33.56 -27.54 3.77
C LEU A 183 -34.98 -27.77 3.25
N GLY A 184 -35.13 -28.78 2.41
CA GLY A 184 -36.41 -29.35 1.95
C GLY A 184 -36.88 -28.79 0.60
N SER A 185 -37.18 -29.58 -0.43
CA SER A 185 -37.78 -30.91 -0.38
C SER A 185 -37.77 -31.60 -1.76
N SER A 186 -37.67 -32.93 -1.69
CA SER A 186 -38.35 -33.93 -2.53
C SER A 186 -37.86 -34.26 -3.95
N SER A 187 -37.42 -35.52 -4.05
CA SER A 187 -37.27 -36.40 -5.21
C SER A 187 -38.33 -36.28 -6.30
N LYS A 188 -37.90 -36.54 -7.54
CA LYS A 188 -38.51 -37.54 -8.43
C LYS A 188 -37.53 -38.00 -9.52
N GLN A 189 -37.18 -39.30 -9.47
CA GLN A 189 -36.69 -40.05 -10.62
C GLN A 189 -37.83 -40.21 -11.63
N THR A 190 -37.55 -40.07 -12.93
CA THR A 190 -38.00 -41.06 -13.92
C THR A 190 -37.06 -41.02 -15.13
N SER A 191 -36.59 -42.21 -15.50
CA SER A 191 -35.78 -42.53 -16.67
C SER A 191 -36.55 -42.37 -17.98
N GLU A 192 -35.85 -42.10 -19.08
CA GLU A 192 -36.10 -42.81 -20.34
C GLU A 192 -34.89 -42.74 -21.29
N GLN A 193 -34.55 -43.90 -21.86
CA GLN A 193 -33.44 -44.11 -22.79
C GLN A 193 -33.86 -43.88 -24.26
N LYS A 194 -32.88 -43.39 -25.04
CA LYS A 194 -32.59 -43.51 -26.49
C LYS A 194 -33.49 -44.43 -27.35
N PRO A 195 -33.65 -44.17 -28.67
CA PRO A 195 -32.59 -44.57 -29.63
C PRO A 195 -32.36 -43.68 -30.88
N THR A 196 -31.15 -43.82 -31.43
CA THR A 196 -30.63 -43.67 -32.82
C THR A 196 -31.53 -43.06 -33.90
N SER A 197 -31.03 -42.19 -34.81
CA SER A 197 -30.42 -42.67 -36.07
C SER A 197 -29.83 -41.59 -37.01
N HIS A 198 -28.69 -41.94 -37.63
CA HIS A 198 -28.28 -41.84 -39.05
C HIS A 198 -28.11 -40.47 -39.78
N SER A 199 -26.86 -40.26 -40.26
CA SER A 199 -26.46 -39.92 -41.65
C SER A 199 -26.91 -38.57 -42.24
N SER A 200 -26.23 -37.88 -43.16
CA SER A 200 -25.13 -38.20 -44.07
C SER A 200 -24.52 -36.90 -44.59
N ALA A 201 -23.30 -37.01 -45.10
CA ALA A 201 -22.61 -36.02 -45.92
C ALA A 201 -23.42 -35.58 -47.17
N GLY A 202 -23.24 -34.33 -47.59
CA GLY A 202 -23.84 -33.77 -48.81
C GLY A 202 -23.11 -32.54 -49.33
N VAL A 203 -22.26 -32.78 -50.32
CA VAL A 203 -21.51 -31.86 -51.20
C VAL A 203 -22.44 -30.87 -51.94
N LYS A 204 -22.00 -29.60 -52.13
CA LYS A 204 -21.94 -28.98 -53.49
C LYS A 204 -21.27 -27.59 -53.54
N ARG A 205 -20.37 -27.52 -54.52
CA ARG A 205 -19.74 -26.35 -55.15
C ARG A 205 -20.78 -25.39 -55.74
N LYS A 206 -20.44 -24.10 -55.84
CA LYS A 206 -20.57 -23.34 -57.10
C LYS A 206 -19.70 -22.07 -57.06
N GLN A 207 -18.73 -22.02 -57.97
CA GLN A 207 -18.23 -20.81 -58.60
C GLN A 207 -19.35 -20.21 -59.46
N SER A 208 -19.39 -18.89 -59.59
CA SER A 208 -20.01 -18.19 -60.72
C SER A 208 -19.32 -16.84 -60.85
N ASP A 209 -18.59 -16.72 -61.96
CA ASP A 209 -18.17 -15.54 -62.75
C ASP A 209 -17.86 -14.20 -62.07
#